data_AF-A0A4Q8TCK4-F1
#
_entry.id   AF-A0A4Q8TCK4-F1
#
_cell.length_a   1.000
_cell.length_b   1.000
_cell.length_c   1.000
_cell.angle_alpha   90.00
_cell.angle_beta   90.00
_cell.angle_gamma   90.00
#
_symmetry.space_group_name_H-M   'P 1'
#
loop_
_entity.id
_entity.type
_entity.pdbx_description
1 polymer ?
#
loop_
_entity_poly.entity_id
_entity_poly.type
_entity_poly.pdbx_seq_one_letter_code
_entity_poly.pdbx_strand_id
1 'polypeptide(L)'
;MYEYMPIRDVYAREILDSRGNPTIEVEVLVGENIIGKAAVPSGASTGKYEAVELRDGGVRYGGKGVQLAVEHVNNQIAESIIGMNIFGQSEIDRVLIQLDGTLNKKKLGANALLGVSLACAHAAANALQIPLYRYLGGVNAKKLPIPMMNILNGGACVIIMTQGRTPYNTRALAI
;
A
#
# COMPACT_ATOMS: atom_id res chain seq x y z
N MET A 1 14.40 21.86 -16.58
CA MET A 1 13.43 20.93 -15.97
C MET A 1 13.85 19.54 -16.39
N TYR A 2 14.03 18.59 -15.48
CA TYR A 2 14.41 17.23 -15.89
C TYR A 2 13.20 16.59 -16.58
N GLU A 3 13.27 16.41 -17.90
CA GLU A 3 12.24 15.70 -18.68
C GLU A 3 12.21 14.20 -18.34
N TYR A 4 13.33 13.70 -17.84
CA TYR A 4 13.52 12.31 -17.51
C TYR A 4 14.33 12.17 -16.22
N MET A 5 13.79 11.41 -15.26
CA MET A 5 14.50 11.07 -14.04
C MET A 5 14.27 9.58 -13.73
N PRO A 6 15.30 8.73 -13.85
CA PRO A 6 15.14 7.29 -13.74
C PRO A 6 15.00 6.84 -12.28
N ILE A 7 14.15 5.83 -12.07
CA ILE A 7 14.18 5.01 -10.84
C ILE A 7 15.53 4.31 -10.76
N ARG A 8 16.26 4.50 -9.66
CA ARG A 8 17.56 3.87 -9.44
C ARG A 8 17.46 2.60 -8.61
N ASP A 9 16.61 2.61 -7.59
CA ASP A 9 16.45 1.48 -6.69
C ASP A 9 15.05 1.46 -6.08
N VAL A 10 14.61 0.27 -5.68
CA VAL A 10 13.31 0.02 -5.06
C VAL A 10 13.52 -0.97 -3.94
N TYR A 11 13.15 -0.58 -2.73
CA TYR A 11 13.32 -1.39 -1.54
C TYR A 11 12.03 -1.48 -0.75
N ALA A 12 11.71 -2.67 -0.25
CA ALA A 12 10.58 -2.93 0.60
C ALA A 12 10.99 -3.64 1.89
N ARG A 13 10.23 -3.36 2.94
CA ARG A 13 10.40 -3.95 4.27
C ARG A 13 9.04 -4.22 4.92
N GLU A 14 9.02 -5.22 5.81
CA GLU A 14 7.88 -5.50 6.67
C GLU A 14 7.92 -4.57 7.88
N ILE A 15 6.82 -3.82 8.10
CA ILE A 15 6.59 -2.96 9.27
C ILE A 15 5.28 -3.38 9.98
N LEU A 16 4.92 -2.71 11.07
CA LEU A 16 3.66 -2.97 11.79
C LEU A 16 2.65 -1.84 11.58
N ASP A 17 1.39 -2.21 11.38
CA ASP A 17 0.26 -1.29 11.32
C ASP A 17 -0.19 -0.84 12.72
N SER A 18 -1.17 0.06 12.78
CA SER A 18 -1.73 0.58 14.05
C SER A 18 -2.40 -0.47 14.93
N ARG A 19 -2.65 -1.67 14.40
CA ARG A 19 -3.23 -2.83 15.11
C ARG A 19 -2.18 -3.88 15.45
N GLY A 20 -0.90 -3.61 15.19
CA GLY A 20 0.21 -4.54 15.41
C GLY A 20 0.26 -5.70 14.42
N ASN A 21 -0.45 -5.65 13.29
CA ASN A 21 -0.30 -6.65 12.23
C ASN A 21 0.78 -6.20 11.23
N PRO A 22 1.49 -7.14 10.60
CA PRO A 22 2.44 -6.80 9.55
C PRO A 22 1.80 -6.03 8.39
N THR A 23 2.53 -5.10 7.82
CA THR A 23 2.23 -4.46 6.53
C THR A 23 3.54 -4.11 5.81
N ILE A 24 3.44 -3.69 4.56
CA ILE A 24 4.58 -3.36 3.71
C ILE A 24 4.84 -1.84 3.69
N GLU A 25 6.10 -1.47 3.81
CA GLU A 25 6.63 -0.14 3.49
C GLU A 25 7.56 -0.27 2.29
N VAL A 26 7.38 0.60 1.29
CA VAL A 26 8.20 0.66 0.08
C VAL A 26 8.90 2.01 -0.01
N GLU A 27 10.16 1.98 -0.40
CA GLU A 27 11.02 3.11 -0.71
C GLU A 27 11.45 3.03 -2.17
N VAL A 28 11.38 4.17 -2.86
CA VAL A 28 11.83 4.32 -4.26
C VAL A 28 12.88 5.42 -4.30
N LEU A 29 14.09 5.06 -4.72
CA LEU A 29 15.21 5.98 -4.90
C LEU A 29 15.25 6.46 -6.34
N VAL A 30 15.36 7.78 -6.50
CA VAL A 30 15.39 8.48 -7.77
C VAL A 30 16.57 9.45 -7.77
N GLY A 31 17.31 9.50 -8.89
CA GLY A 31 18.51 10.32 -8.96
C GLY A 31 19.54 9.96 -7.89
N GLU A 32 20.28 10.94 -7.38
CA GLU A 32 21.35 10.72 -6.39
C GLU A 32 20.83 10.46 -4.97
N ASN A 33 19.75 11.12 -4.57
CA ASN A 33 19.35 11.19 -3.17
C ASN A 33 17.84 11.45 -2.91
N ILE A 34 16.99 11.38 -3.94
CA ILE A 34 15.56 11.65 -3.78
C ILE A 34 14.85 10.34 -3.45
N ILE A 35 14.19 10.28 -2.30
CA ILE A 35 13.48 9.08 -1.86
C ILE A 35 11.99 9.40 -1.73
N GLY A 36 11.16 8.53 -2.30
CA GLY A 36 9.73 8.45 -1.99
C GLY A 36 9.47 7.23 -1.12
N LYS A 37 8.58 7.36 -0.14
CA LYS A 37 8.24 6.30 0.81
C LYS A 37 6.73 6.19 0.96
N ALA A 38 6.21 4.98 0.99
CA ALA A 38 4.81 4.71 1.28
C ALA A 38 4.63 3.42 2.08
N ALA A 39 3.78 3.48 3.10
CA ALA A 39 3.28 2.33 3.82
C ALA A 39 1.84 2.05 3.44
N VAL A 40 1.49 0.78 3.21
CA VAL A 40 0.14 0.41 2.77
C VAL A 40 -0.73 0.06 3.97
N PRO A 41 -1.95 0.61 4.10
CA PRO A 41 -2.86 0.22 5.17
C PRO A 41 -3.41 -1.19 4.94
N SER A 42 -3.64 -1.93 6.03
CA SER A 42 -4.36 -3.20 5.99
C SER A 42 -5.87 -2.98 6.12
N GLY A 43 -6.64 -3.53 5.18
CA GLY A 43 -8.10 -3.55 5.25
C GLY A 43 -8.61 -4.67 6.17
N ALA A 44 -9.67 -4.40 6.94
CA ALA A 44 -10.37 -5.41 7.73
C ALA A 44 -11.62 -5.98 7.02
N SER A 45 -12.12 -5.29 6.00
CA SER A 45 -13.28 -5.70 5.20
C SER A 45 -12.79 -6.29 3.90
N THR A 46 -13.14 -7.54 3.61
CA THR A 46 -12.78 -8.23 2.36
C THR A 46 -14.00 -8.30 1.47
N GLY A 47 -14.12 -7.37 0.51
CA GLY A 47 -15.11 -7.47 -0.55
C GLY A 47 -14.74 -8.56 -1.56
N LYS A 48 -15.74 -9.34 -2.04
CA LYS A 48 -15.52 -10.44 -3.00
C LYS A 48 -14.87 -9.99 -4.32
N TYR A 49 -14.96 -8.71 -4.65
CA TYR A 49 -14.47 -8.11 -5.90
C TYR A 49 -13.30 -7.15 -5.70
N GLU A 50 -12.73 -7.09 -4.49
CA GLU A 50 -11.63 -6.19 -4.17
C GLU A 50 -10.27 -6.77 -4.61
N ALA A 51 -9.29 -5.88 -4.76
CA ALA A 51 -7.91 -6.28 -4.96
C ALA A 51 -7.41 -7.02 -3.72
N VAL A 52 -6.68 -8.12 -3.93
CA VAL A 52 -6.34 -9.05 -2.86
C VAL A 52 -4.98 -8.70 -2.27
N GLU A 53 -4.98 -8.40 -0.97
CA GLU A 53 -3.75 -8.30 -0.19
C GLU A 53 -3.07 -9.67 -0.06
N LEU A 54 -1.76 -9.73 -0.33
CA LEU A 54 -0.98 -10.94 -0.17
C LEU A 54 -0.48 -11.08 1.27
N ARG A 55 -0.79 -12.21 1.88
CA ARG A 55 -0.37 -12.62 3.24
C ARG A 55 0.36 -13.96 3.16
N ASP A 56 1.39 -14.13 3.96
CA ASP A 56 2.26 -15.31 3.94
C ASP A 56 1.55 -16.59 4.39
N GLY A 57 0.53 -16.48 5.25
CA GLY A 57 0.01 -17.62 5.99
C GLY A 57 1.02 -18.15 7.02
N GLY A 58 0.81 -19.38 7.49
CA GLY A 58 1.69 -20.04 8.46
C GLY A 58 1.60 -19.51 9.89
N VAL A 59 2.68 -19.69 10.66
CA VAL A 59 2.70 -19.47 12.12
C VAL A 59 3.01 -18.01 12.49
N ARG A 60 3.87 -17.32 11.73
CA ARG A 60 4.29 -15.94 12.02
C ARG A 60 3.09 -15.00 11.98
N TYR A 61 2.95 -14.17 13.01
CA TYR A 61 1.85 -13.19 13.16
C TYR A 61 0.44 -13.79 12.96
N GLY A 62 0.25 -15.08 13.25
CA GLY A 62 -1.02 -15.78 13.04
C GLY A 62 -1.45 -15.84 11.57
N GLY A 63 -0.47 -15.99 10.66
CA GLY A 63 -0.68 -16.09 9.23
C GLY A 63 -0.73 -14.75 8.49
N LYS A 64 -0.45 -13.65 9.18
CA LYS A 64 -0.56 -12.29 8.64
C LYS A 64 0.76 -11.67 8.21
N GLY A 65 1.84 -12.45 8.15
CA GLY A 65 3.11 -11.98 7.58
C GLY A 65 2.93 -11.44 6.16
N VAL A 66 3.83 -10.56 5.73
CA VAL A 66 3.86 -10.01 4.36
C VAL A 66 5.24 -10.14 3.71
N GLN A 67 6.05 -11.11 4.16
CA GLN A 67 7.40 -11.34 3.63
C GLN A 67 7.37 -11.69 2.14
N LEU A 68 6.38 -12.45 1.68
CA LEU A 68 6.24 -12.79 0.27
C LEU A 68 5.95 -11.54 -0.58
N ALA A 69 5.11 -10.63 -0.08
CA ALA A 69 4.85 -9.37 -0.76
C ALA A 69 6.11 -8.47 -0.80
N VAL A 70 6.89 -8.44 0.29
CA VAL A 70 8.18 -7.74 0.36
C VAL A 70 9.18 -8.32 -0.65
N GLU A 71 9.27 -9.64 -0.74
CA GLU A 71 10.15 -10.34 -1.69
C GLU A 71 9.75 -10.05 -3.14
N HIS A 72 8.46 -10.05 -3.46
CA HIS A 72 7.97 -9.66 -4.79
C HIS A 72 8.37 -8.23 -5.15
N VAL A 73 8.36 -7.30 -4.19
CA VAL A 73 8.80 -5.92 -4.44
C VAL A 73 10.30 -5.87 -4.70
N ASN A 74 11.11 -6.43 -3.81
CA ASN A 74 12.58 -6.36 -3.88
C ASN A 74 13.18 -7.09 -5.09
N ASN A 75 12.46 -8.06 -5.64
CA ASN A 75 12.91 -8.85 -6.79
C ASN A 75 12.11 -8.44 -8.05
N GLN A 76 10.99 -9.11 -8.32
CA GLN A 76 10.27 -9.03 -9.59
C GLN A 76 9.82 -7.61 -9.95
N ILE A 77 9.29 -6.85 -8.99
CA ILE A 77 8.80 -5.50 -9.26
C ILE A 77 9.97 -4.53 -9.45
N ALA A 78 10.98 -4.56 -8.58
CA ALA A 78 12.17 -3.73 -8.69
C ALA A 78 12.83 -3.88 -10.07
N GLU A 79 13.09 -5.11 -10.50
CA GLU A 79 13.67 -5.41 -11.82
C GLU A 79 12.85 -4.83 -12.99
N SER A 80 11.52 -4.79 -12.86
CA SER A 80 10.63 -4.33 -13.93
C SER A 80 10.54 -2.81 -14.08
N ILE A 81 10.81 -2.04 -13.02
CA ILE A 81 10.61 -0.58 -13.02
C ILE A 81 11.89 0.24 -12.86
N ILE A 82 13.00 -0.37 -12.45
CA ILE A 82 14.30 0.31 -12.45
C ILE A 82 14.61 0.82 -13.87
N GLY A 83 15.03 2.08 -13.96
CA GLY A 83 15.27 2.77 -15.23
C GLY A 83 14.03 3.41 -15.86
N MET A 84 12.82 3.19 -15.36
CA MET A 84 11.63 3.92 -15.82
C MET A 84 11.67 5.38 -15.36
N ASN A 85 11.04 6.27 -16.13
CA ASN A 85 10.91 7.68 -15.76
C ASN A 85 9.91 7.83 -14.61
N ILE A 86 10.35 8.41 -13.48
CA ILE A 86 9.50 8.60 -12.30
C ILE A 86 8.27 9.48 -12.59
N PHE A 87 8.35 10.37 -13.58
CA PHE A 87 7.23 11.25 -13.94
C PHE A 87 6.13 10.52 -14.73
N GLY A 88 6.38 9.29 -15.19
CA GLY A 88 5.45 8.45 -15.94
C GLY A 88 4.54 7.59 -15.05
N GLN A 89 3.83 8.17 -14.08
CA GLN A 89 3.02 7.40 -13.10
C GLN A 89 2.09 6.38 -13.76
N SER A 90 1.33 6.78 -14.78
CA SER A 90 0.41 5.88 -15.51
C SER A 90 1.10 4.73 -16.23
N GLU A 91 2.35 4.93 -16.65
CA GLU A 91 3.15 3.91 -17.31
C GLU A 91 3.69 2.91 -16.29
N ILE A 92 4.24 3.40 -15.18
CA ILE A 92 4.67 2.58 -14.04
C ILE A 92 3.51 1.71 -13.56
N ASP A 93 2.35 2.30 -13.28
CA ASP A 93 1.17 1.56 -12.82
C ASP A 93 0.69 0.52 -13.84
N ARG A 94 0.82 0.82 -15.14
CA ARG A 94 0.48 -0.14 -16.21
C ARG A 94 1.45 -1.33 -16.22
N VAL A 95 2.76 -1.08 -16.10
CA VAL A 95 3.77 -2.15 -16.00
C VAL A 95 3.51 -3.02 -14.78
N LEU A 96 3.23 -2.41 -13.62
CA LEU A 96 2.87 -3.12 -12.38
C LEU A 96 1.64 -4.04 -12.56
N ILE A 97 0.58 -3.53 -13.20
CA ILE A 97 -0.64 -4.32 -13.46
C ILE A 97 -0.36 -5.47 -14.45
N GLN A 98 0.42 -5.21 -15.50
CA GLN A 98 0.78 -6.21 -16.50
C GLN A 98 1.67 -7.31 -15.92
N LEU A 99 2.62 -6.96 -15.05
CA LEU A 99 3.53 -7.89 -14.38
C LEU A 99 2.77 -8.87 -13.46
N ASP A 100 1.76 -8.38 -12.74
CA ASP A 100 0.88 -9.24 -11.95
C ASP A 100 0.03 -10.15 -12.86
N GLY A 101 -0.54 -9.58 -13.93
CA GLY A 101 -1.30 -10.32 -14.94
C GLY A 101 -2.66 -10.86 -14.46
N THR A 102 -3.07 -10.58 -13.22
CA THR A 102 -4.38 -11.00 -12.68
C THR A 102 -5.31 -9.79 -12.52
N LEU A 103 -6.61 -10.03 -12.66
CA LEU A 103 -7.63 -8.96 -12.52
C LEU A 103 -7.65 -8.36 -11.11
N ASN A 104 -7.37 -9.17 -10.09
CA ASN A 104 -7.50 -8.81 -8.68
C ASN A 104 -6.16 -8.65 -7.96
N LYS A 105 -5.03 -8.59 -8.68
CA LYS A 105 -3.70 -8.36 -8.10
C LYS A 105 -3.24 -9.44 -7.12
N LYS A 106 -3.76 -10.66 -7.27
CA LYS A 106 -3.53 -11.75 -6.30
C LYS A 106 -2.14 -12.38 -6.41
N LYS A 107 -1.44 -12.21 -7.54
CA LYS A 107 -0.17 -12.90 -7.79
C LYS A 107 0.96 -12.19 -7.04
N LEU A 108 1.08 -10.88 -7.23
CA LEU A 108 2.11 -10.06 -6.58
C LEU A 108 1.63 -9.48 -5.26
N GLY A 109 0.31 -9.29 -5.11
CA GLY A 109 -0.33 -8.69 -3.95
C GLY A 109 -0.68 -7.23 -4.20
N ALA A 110 -1.93 -6.88 -3.92
CA ALA A 110 -2.40 -5.49 -4.03
C ALA A 110 -1.59 -4.54 -3.12
N ASN A 111 -1.15 -5.02 -1.97
CA ASN A 111 -0.28 -4.31 -1.05
C ASN A 111 1.11 -4.00 -1.64
N ALA A 112 1.73 -4.95 -2.33
CA ALA A 112 3.00 -4.72 -3.01
C ALA A 112 2.88 -3.65 -4.11
N LEU A 113 1.90 -3.82 -5.01
CA LEU A 113 1.72 -2.91 -6.15
C LEU A 113 1.34 -1.49 -5.70
N LEU A 114 0.43 -1.36 -4.73
CA LEU A 114 0.02 -0.07 -4.20
C LEU A 114 1.17 0.64 -3.47
N GLY A 115 1.98 -0.10 -2.71
CA GLY A 115 3.13 0.46 -2.01
C GLY A 115 4.13 1.10 -2.98
N VAL A 116 4.48 0.38 -4.04
CA VAL A 116 5.37 0.87 -5.10
C VAL A 116 4.75 2.07 -5.83
N SER A 117 3.48 1.98 -6.23
CA SER A 117 2.76 3.05 -6.93
C SER A 117 2.78 4.37 -6.13
N LEU A 118 2.47 4.31 -4.84
CA LEU A 118 2.48 5.48 -3.95
C LEU A 118 3.91 6.00 -3.70
N ALA A 119 4.88 5.11 -3.45
CA ALA A 119 6.27 5.50 -3.25
C ALA A 119 6.83 6.21 -4.48
N CYS A 120 6.48 5.77 -5.69
CA CYS A 120 6.82 6.45 -6.94
C CYS A 120 6.24 7.87 -7.00
N ALA A 121 4.95 8.04 -6.69
CA ALA A 121 4.30 9.35 -6.68
C ALA A 121 4.94 10.31 -5.65
N HIS A 122 5.30 9.80 -4.47
CA HIS A 122 6.05 10.56 -3.46
C HIS A 122 7.43 10.96 -3.98
N ALA A 123 8.17 10.05 -4.61
CA ALA A 123 9.50 10.34 -5.15
C ALA A 123 9.42 11.39 -6.28
N ALA A 124 8.42 11.30 -7.16
CA ALA A 124 8.18 12.28 -8.21
C ALA A 124 7.86 13.67 -7.66
N ALA A 125 6.98 13.75 -6.66
CA ALA A 125 6.64 15.00 -5.98
C ALA A 125 7.87 15.63 -5.31
N ASN A 126 8.69 14.81 -4.63
CA ASN A 126 9.93 15.23 -4.00
C ASN A 126 10.96 15.71 -5.03
N ALA A 127 11.07 15.03 -6.18
CA ALA A 127 11.97 15.41 -7.27
C ALA A 127 11.61 16.78 -7.88
N LEU A 128 10.31 17.10 -7.94
CA LEU A 128 9.82 18.40 -8.39
C LEU A 128 9.77 19.45 -7.27
N GLN A 129 10.12 19.08 -6.03
CA GLN A 129 10.04 19.92 -4.84
C GLN A 129 8.65 20.56 -4.64
N ILE A 130 7.60 19.79 -4.93
CA ILE A 130 6.22 20.20 -4.70
C ILE A 130 5.52 19.26 -3.72
N PRO A 131 4.56 19.74 -2.94
CA PRO A 131 3.75 18.87 -2.09
C PRO A 131 2.98 17.81 -2.90
N LEU A 132 2.83 16.61 -2.34
CA LEU A 132 2.16 15.48 -3.02
C LEU A 132 0.76 15.83 -3.52
N TYR A 133 -0.05 16.55 -2.75
CA TYR A 133 -1.41 16.92 -3.17
C TYR A 133 -1.40 17.77 -4.45
N ARG A 134 -0.35 18.59 -4.65
CA ARG A 134 -0.17 19.44 -5.82
C ARG A 134 0.38 18.64 -7.00
N TYR A 135 1.24 17.66 -6.74
CA TYR A 135 1.69 16.71 -7.75
C TYR A 135 0.50 15.90 -8.31
N LEU A 136 -0.35 15.35 -7.44
CA LEU A 136 -1.48 14.52 -7.83
C LEU A 136 -2.65 15.30 -8.44
N GLY A 137 -3.04 16.43 -7.84
CA GLY A 137 -4.24 17.18 -8.24
C GLY A 137 -3.95 18.44 -9.07
N GLY A 138 -2.70 18.70 -9.41
CA GLY A 138 -2.27 19.86 -10.18
C GLY A 138 -2.57 21.20 -9.51
N VAL A 139 -2.72 22.25 -10.34
CA VAL A 139 -2.91 23.63 -9.88
C VAL A 139 -4.22 23.87 -9.13
N ASN A 140 -5.22 23.02 -9.30
CA ASN A 140 -6.54 23.18 -8.71
C ASN A 140 -6.74 22.36 -7.41
N ALA A 141 -5.70 21.69 -6.92
CA ALA A 141 -5.70 20.95 -5.66
C ALA A 141 -5.67 21.90 -4.45
N LYS A 142 -6.82 22.52 -4.15
CA LYS A 142 -6.95 23.55 -3.10
C LYS A 142 -8.15 23.36 -2.16
N LYS A 143 -8.97 22.34 -2.39
CA LYS A 143 -10.16 22.05 -1.56
C LYS A 143 -9.75 21.16 -0.39
N LEU A 144 -10.02 21.61 0.83
CA LEU A 144 -9.92 20.77 2.03
C LEU A 144 -11.25 20.02 2.22
N PRO A 145 -11.22 18.69 2.50
CA PRO A 145 -12.44 17.93 2.75
C PRO A 145 -13.03 18.27 4.12
N ILE A 146 -14.35 18.19 4.24
CA ILE A 146 -15.02 18.24 5.55
C ILE A 146 -14.82 16.87 6.22
N PRO A 147 -14.23 16.80 7.43
CA PRO A 147 -13.98 15.54 8.09
C PRO A 147 -15.28 14.90 8.57
N MET A 148 -15.53 13.65 8.17
CA MET A 148 -16.57 12.82 8.76
C MET A 148 -15.97 12.06 9.96
N MET A 149 -16.19 12.59 11.17
CA MET A 149 -15.57 12.07 12.38
C MET A 149 -16.42 10.94 12.98
N ASN A 150 -15.85 9.74 13.02
CA ASN A 150 -16.47 8.59 13.66
C ASN A 150 -16.30 8.66 15.19
N ILE A 151 -17.35 9.11 15.89
CA ILE A 151 -17.37 9.28 17.35
C ILE A 151 -18.04 8.12 18.09
N LEU A 152 -18.81 7.28 17.39
CA LEU A 152 -19.59 6.20 17.99
C LEU A 152 -19.52 4.97 17.09
N ASN A 153 -18.90 3.91 17.61
CA ASN A 153 -18.71 2.65 16.90
C ASN A 153 -19.76 1.62 17.33
N GLY A 154 -20.18 0.75 16.41
CA GLY A 154 -21.06 -0.39 16.67
C GLY A 154 -20.71 -1.61 15.82
N GLY A 155 -21.53 -2.66 15.88
CA GLY A 155 -21.38 -3.87 15.06
C GLY A 155 -20.37 -4.90 15.59
N ALA A 156 -20.13 -5.95 14.80
CA ALA A 156 -19.35 -7.13 15.22
C ALA A 156 -17.92 -6.81 15.69
N CYS A 157 -17.28 -5.80 15.10
CA CYS A 157 -15.92 -5.38 15.49
C CYS A 157 -15.85 -4.81 16.92
N VAL A 158 -16.94 -4.26 17.46
CA VAL A 158 -17.01 -3.73 18.85
C VAL A 158 -17.26 -4.85 19.85
N ILE A 159 -18.14 -5.81 19.52
CA ILE A 159 -18.45 -6.96 20.39
C ILE A 159 -17.22 -7.83 20.63
N ILE A 160 -16.36 -8.00 19.61
CA ILE A 160 -15.13 -8.80 19.70
C ILE A 160 -14.04 -8.09 20.53
N MET A 161 -14.03 -6.75 20.59
CA MET A 161 -13.05 -5.99 21.38
C MET A 161 -13.32 -6.03 22.88
N THR A 162 -14.57 -6.15 23.31
CA THR A 162 -14.94 -6.20 24.74
C THR A 162 -14.95 -7.61 25.32
N GLN A 163 -15.08 -8.66 24.49
CA GLN A 163 -15.25 -10.04 24.97
C GLN A 163 -14.07 -10.98 24.72
N GLY A 164 -12.97 -10.50 24.13
CA GLY A 164 -11.79 -11.32 23.86
C GLY A 164 -12.00 -12.32 22.71
N ARG A 165 -10.90 -12.68 22.03
CA ARG A 165 -10.90 -13.63 20.89
C ARG A 165 -10.96 -15.08 21.38
N THR A 166 -11.97 -15.45 22.18
CA THR A 166 -12.24 -16.86 22.48
C THR A 166 -13.33 -17.41 21.56
N PRO A 167 -13.21 -18.63 21.02
CA PRO A 167 -14.16 -19.21 20.06
C PRO A 167 -15.56 -19.50 20.64
N TYR A 168 -15.81 -19.18 21.92
CA TYR A 168 -17.01 -19.56 22.66
C TYR A 168 -18.05 -18.44 22.85
N ASN A 169 -17.87 -17.24 22.29
CA ASN A 169 -18.79 -16.12 22.53
C ASN A 169 -19.65 -15.67 21.34
N THR A 170 -20.06 -16.61 20.48
CA THR A 170 -21.03 -16.38 19.40
C THR A 170 -22.48 -16.17 19.88
N ARG A 171 -22.72 -15.81 21.14
CA ARG A 171 -24.06 -15.58 21.70
C ARG A 171 -24.25 -14.25 22.44
N ALA A 172 -23.50 -13.21 22.09
CA ALA A 172 -23.90 -11.85 22.46
C ALA A 172 -24.93 -11.32 21.44
N LEU A 173 -26.20 -11.67 21.70
CA LEU A 173 -27.45 -11.00 21.32
C LEU A 173 -27.35 -9.98 20.18
N ALA A 174 -27.70 -10.42 18.97
CA ALA A 174 -28.39 -9.56 18.02
C ALA A 174 -29.85 -9.46 18.49
N ILE A 175 -30.24 -8.26 18.94
CA ILE A 175 -31.62 -7.78 18.85
C ILE A 175 -31.61 -6.72 17.75
#